data_AF-A0ABD4TRD0-F1
#
_entry.id   AF-A0ABD4TRD0-F1
#
_cell.length_a   1.000
_cell.length_b   1.000
_cell.length_c   1.000
_cell.angle_alpha   90.00
_cell.angle_beta   90.00
_cell.angle_gamma   90.00
#
_symmetry.space_group_name_H-M   'P 1'
#
loop_
_entity.id
_entity.type
_entity.pdbx_description
1 polymer ?
#
loop_
_entity_poly.entity_id
_entity_poly.type
_entity_poly.pdbx_seq_one_letter_code
_entity_poly.pdbx_strand_id
1 'polypeptide(L)'
;MIVLLYVALFFVFFVITVCVWRFLMFRNSGAIGLFRQLPATGVHGWRHGVLIYHAEELRFYKLRSLSFQYDMCIERTQTSFEGMRALSQEEQSFMPGIKEAVLLHGADGDIEFAGQKRAQMALISWIESAPDERQEKVDYEALRRRALRDRGRDQRY
;
A
#
# COMPACT_ATOMS: atom_id res chain seq x y z
N MET A 1 20.71 45.79 -3.77
CA MET A 1 20.65 45.16 -2.43
C MET A 1 19.23 44.76 -2.04
N ILE A 2 18.26 45.68 -2.06
CA ILE A 2 16.86 45.40 -1.68
C ILE A 2 16.20 44.31 -2.54
N VAL A 3 16.36 44.35 -3.86
CA VAL A 3 15.79 43.33 -4.77
C VAL A 3 16.35 41.93 -4.48
N LEU A 4 17.66 41.80 -4.24
CA LEU A 4 18.28 40.51 -3.88
C LEU A 4 17.74 39.97 -2.55
N LEU A 5 17.46 40.85 -1.59
CA LEU A 5 16.89 40.47 -0.30
C LEU A 5 15.46 39.92 -0.46
N TYR A 6 14.63 40.56 -1.30
CA TYR A 6 13.30 40.05 -1.62
C TYR A 6 13.33 38.72 -2.38
N VAL A 7 14.26 38.56 -3.34
CA VAL A 7 14.43 37.29 -4.06
C VAL A 7 14.86 36.17 -3.11
N ALA A 8 15.82 36.44 -2.21
CA ALA A 8 16.25 35.47 -1.21
C ALA A 8 15.11 35.10 -0.25
N LEU A 9 14.34 36.09 0.22
CA LEU A 9 13.18 35.86 1.08
C LEU A 9 12.12 35.00 0.39
N PHE A 10 11.81 35.30 -0.87
CA PHE A 10 10.85 34.52 -1.66
C PHE A 10 11.33 33.08 -1.85
N PHE A 11 12.62 32.89 -2.16
CA PHE A 11 13.20 31.55 -2.29
C PHE A 11 13.10 30.76 -0.98
N VAL A 12 13.45 31.37 0.15
CA VAL A 12 13.33 30.74 1.48
C VAL A 12 11.87 30.38 1.77
N PHE A 13 10.94 31.31 1.53
CA PHE A 13 9.51 31.06 1.72
C PHE A 13 8.99 29.92 0.85
N PHE A 14 9.42 29.87 -0.42
CA PHE A 14 9.07 28.80 -1.35
C PHE A 14 9.59 27.45 -0.85
N VAL A 15 10.86 27.37 -0.44
CA VAL A 15 11.45 26.15 0.13
C VAL A 15 10.70 25.69 1.38
N ILE A 16 10.38 26.61 2.29
CA ILE A 16 9.60 26.30 3.51
C ILE A 16 8.22 25.76 3.13
N THR A 17 7.53 26.39 2.17
CA THR A 17 6.20 25.97 1.73
C THR A 17 6.23 24.56 1.16
N VAL A 18 7.22 24.23 0.30
CA VAL A 18 7.39 22.88 -0.25
C VAL A 18 7.70 21.86 0.86
N CYS A 19 8.57 22.22 1.81
CA CYS A 19 8.88 21.37 2.96
C CYS A 19 7.67 21.10 3.85
N VAL A 20 6.86 22.13 4.13
CA VAL A 20 5.64 22.01 4.95
C VAL A 20 4.59 21.19 4.22
N TRP A 21 4.34 21.47 2.94
CA TRP A 21 3.40 20.68 2.14
C TRP A 21 3.78 19.21 2.10
N ARG A 22 5.08 18.91 1.86
CA ARG A 22 5.58 17.54 1.91
C ARG A 22 5.43 16.93 3.30
N PHE A 23 5.79 17.65 4.36
CA PHE A 23 5.64 17.16 5.72
C PHE A 23 4.18 16.81 6.05
N LEU A 24 3.24 17.67 5.68
CA LEU A 24 1.80 17.44 5.90
C LEU A 24 1.29 16.25 5.08
N MET A 25 1.73 16.09 3.84
CA MET A 25 1.37 14.97 2.99
C MET A 25 1.82 13.62 3.59
N PHE A 26 3.05 13.53 4.13
CA PHE A 26 3.54 12.30 4.75
C PHE A 26 3.00 12.07 6.16
N ARG A 27 2.77 13.14 6.93
CA ARG A 27 2.31 13.04 8.32
C ARG A 27 0.85 12.59 8.41
N ASN A 28 0.01 13.00 7.47
CA ASN A 28 -1.44 12.89 7.61
C ASN A 28 -2.09 11.78 6.76
N SER A 29 -1.37 11.18 5.81
CA SER A 29 -2.02 10.39 4.75
C SER A 29 -1.72 8.88 4.77
N GLY A 30 -1.02 8.34 5.77
CA GLY A 30 -0.63 6.93 5.68
C GLY A 30 -0.28 6.20 6.96
N ALA A 31 -0.23 4.86 6.84
CA ALA A 31 0.22 3.97 7.89
C ALA A 31 1.75 3.84 7.86
N ILE A 32 2.41 4.06 8.98
CA ILE A 32 3.86 3.93 9.11
C ILE A 32 4.20 2.48 9.44
N GLY A 33 5.19 1.93 8.74
CA GLY A 33 5.75 0.63 9.07
C GLY A 33 7.05 0.34 8.33
N LEU A 34 7.54 -0.87 8.52
CA LEU A 34 8.75 -1.38 7.90
C LEU A 34 8.39 -2.44 6.88
N PHE A 35 9.02 -2.37 5.72
CA PHE A 35 8.88 -3.35 4.65
C PHE A 35 10.22 -4.02 4.36
N ARG A 36 10.17 -5.28 3.97
CA ARG A 36 11.31 -6.04 3.51
C ARG A 36 10.91 -6.85 2.29
N GLN A 37 11.66 -6.72 1.21
CA GLN A 37 11.53 -7.58 0.04
C GLN A 37 12.35 -8.84 0.27
N LEU A 38 11.78 -10.00 -0.05
CA LEU A 38 12.46 -11.28 -0.01
C LEU A 38 13.25 -11.49 -1.31
N PRO A 39 14.37 -12.26 -1.30
CA PRO A 39 14.86 -13.15 -0.25
C PRO A 39 15.92 -12.51 0.69
N ALA A 40 15.67 -11.31 1.23
CA ALA A 40 16.49 -10.79 2.33
C ALA A 40 16.33 -11.64 3.59
N THR A 41 17.37 -11.75 4.43
CA THR A 41 17.36 -12.52 5.69
C THR A 41 17.88 -11.69 6.87
N GLY A 42 17.36 -11.99 8.06
CA GLY A 42 17.75 -11.34 9.32
C GLY A 42 17.36 -9.86 9.41
N VAL A 43 18.22 -9.06 10.05
CA VAL A 43 18.02 -7.62 10.27
C VAL A 43 18.19 -6.79 8.99
N HIS A 44 18.81 -7.35 7.96
CA HIS A 44 19.08 -6.66 6.71
C HIS A 44 17.84 -6.67 5.81
N GLY A 45 17.60 -5.56 5.09
CA GLY A 45 16.50 -5.45 4.12
C GLY A 45 15.27 -4.71 4.63
N TRP A 46 15.13 -4.49 5.94
CA TRP A 46 14.04 -3.69 6.49
C TRP A 46 14.18 -2.20 6.11
N ARG A 47 13.13 -1.64 5.51
CA ARG A 47 13.05 -0.25 5.08
C ARG A 47 11.83 0.39 5.71
N HIS A 48 12.05 1.47 6.46
CA HIS A 48 10.96 2.29 6.96
C HIS A 48 10.28 3.02 5.82
N GLY A 49 8.97 3.02 5.82
CA GLY A 49 8.18 3.80 4.86
C GLY A 49 6.78 4.11 5.34
N VAL A 50 6.05 4.79 4.47
CA VAL A 50 4.65 5.15 4.65
C VAL A 50 3.82 4.47 3.57
N LEU A 51 2.71 3.91 4.01
CA LEU A 51 1.71 3.28 3.18
C LEU A 51 0.58 4.25 2.90
N ILE A 52 0.36 4.60 1.63
CA ILE A 52 -0.69 5.52 1.21
C ILE A 52 -1.68 4.75 0.32
N TYR A 53 -2.95 4.81 0.69
CA TYR A 53 -4.04 4.19 -0.07
C TYR A 53 -4.40 5.06 -1.29
N HIS A 54 -4.47 4.45 -2.47
CA HIS A 54 -4.86 5.07 -3.73
C HIS A 54 -5.87 4.19 -4.48
N ALA A 55 -7.16 4.32 -4.15
CA ALA A 55 -8.27 3.56 -4.77
C ALA A 55 -8.03 2.03 -4.81
N GLU A 56 -7.50 1.50 -5.91
CA GLU A 56 -7.23 0.08 -6.15
C GLU A 56 -5.79 -0.34 -5.89
N GLU A 57 -4.90 0.61 -5.63
CA GLU A 57 -3.49 0.34 -5.36
C GLU A 57 -3.04 0.97 -4.05
N LEU A 58 -2.02 0.37 -3.48
CA LEU A 58 -1.46 0.80 -2.23
C LEU A 58 0.02 1.08 -2.45
N ARG A 59 0.37 2.36 -2.32
CA ARG A 59 1.68 2.88 -2.67
C ARG A 59 2.55 2.98 -1.44
N PHE A 60 3.75 2.43 -1.53
CA PHE A 60 4.74 2.49 -0.48
C PHE A 60 5.84 3.50 -0.82
N TYR A 61 6.13 4.37 0.13
CA TYR A 61 7.16 5.40 0.01
C TYR A 61 8.21 5.19 1.11
N LYS A 62 9.48 4.97 0.74
CA LYS A 62 10.54 4.85 1.76
C LYS A 62 10.78 6.21 2.41
N LEU A 63 10.96 6.25 3.74
CA LEU A 63 11.27 7.50 4.46
C LEU A 63 12.58 8.16 3.97
N ARG A 64 13.55 7.34 3.53
CA ARG A 64 14.83 7.82 2.99
C ARG A 64 14.72 8.27 1.53
N SER A 65 13.64 7.94 0.83
CA SER A 65 13.45 8.32 -0.56
C SER A 65 12.86 9.72 -0.63
N LEU A 66 13.63 10.67 -1.18
CA LEU A 66 13.13 12.01 -1.51
C LEU A 66 12.37 12.03 -2.84
N SER A 67 12.16 10.88 -3.47
CA SER A 67 11.40 10.79 -4.71
C SER A 67 9.93 11.19 -4.48
N PHE A 68 9.35 11.85 -5.49
CA PHE A 68 7.90 12.03 -5.62
C PHE A 68 7.23 10.76 -6.17
N GLN A 69 8.02 9.83 -6.71
CA GLN A 69 7.53 8.52 -7.16
C GLN A 69 7.48 7.53 -6.00
N TYR A 70 6.53 6.59 -6.06
CA TYR A 70 6.47 5.48 -5.12
C TYR A 70 7.67 4.54 -5.29
N ASP A 71 8.14 3.96 -4.19
CA ASP A 71 9.24 2.98 -4.21
C ASP A 71 8.75 1.58 -4.55
N MET A 72 7.49 1.28 -4.21
CA MET A 72 6.85 -0.01 -4.45
C MET A 72 5.33 0.22 -4.53
N CYS A 73 4.67 -0.52 -5.41
CA CYS A 73 3.22 -0.54 -5.51
C CYS A 73 2.72 -1.94 -5.14
N ILE A 74 1.69 -1.99 -4.29
CA ILE A 74 0.97 -3.21 -3.95
C ILE A 74 -0.37 -3.10 -4.64
N GLU A 75 -0.52 -3.85 -5.73
CA GLU A 75 -1.78 -3.93 -6.44
C GLU A 75 -2.68 -4.95 -5.75
N ARG A 76 -3.93 -4.55 -5.51
CA ARG A 76 -4.85 -5.29 -4.65
C ARG A 76 -5.24 -6.67 -5.21
N THR A 77 -5.41 -6.77 -6.52
CA THR A 77 -5.81 -8.01 -7.22
C THR A 77 -4.64 -8.97 -7.44
N GLN A 78 -3.40 -8.44 -7.45
CA GLN A 78 -2.18 -9.21 -7.71
C GLN A 78 -1.41 -9.56 -6.43
N THR A 79 -1.90 -9.11 -5.28
CA THR A 79 -1.26 -9.38 -3.99
C THR A 79 -2.14 -10.29 -3.15
N SER A 80 -1.59 -11.40 -2.66
CA SER A 80 -2.26 -12.29 -1.72
C SER A 80 -1.59 -12.23 -0.34
N PHE A 81 -2.40 -12.44 0.69
CA PHE A 81 -1.91 -12.64 2.05
C PHE A 81 -1.52 -14.11 2.24
N GLU A 82 -0.27 -14.35 2.62
CA GLU A 82 0.24 -15.71 2.84
C GLU A 82 0.23 -16.11 4.32
N GLY A 83 0.44 -15.16 5.23
CA GLY A 83 0.43 -15.44 6.66
C GLY A 83 1.14 -14.40 7.51
N MET A 84 1.36 -14.75 8.77
CA MET A 84 2.11 -13.96 9.73
C MET A 84 3.41 -14.69 10.09
N ARG A 85 4.52 -13.95 10.12
CA ARG A 85 5.83 -14.45 10.57
C ARG A 85 6.21 -13.78 11.89
N ALA A 86 6.57 -14.56 12.90
CA ALA A 86 7.17 -14.03 14.11
C ALA A 86 8.54 -13.40 13.83
N LEU A 87 8.76 -12.20 14.37
CA LEU A 87 10.05 -11.50 14.26
C LEU A 87 11.08 -12.14 15.20
N SER A 88 12.31 -12.29 14.72
CA SER A 88 13.44 -12.71 15.55
C SER A 88 13.74 -11.70 16.66
N GLN A 89 14.41 -12.14 17.73
CA GLN A 89 14.82 -11.25 18.83
C GLN A 89 15.69 -10.08 18.34
N GLU A 90 16.56 -10.34 17.36
CA GLU A 90 17.37 -9.29 16.71
C GLU A 90 16.50 -8.29 15.94
N GLU A 91 15.46 -8.76 15.24
CA GLU A 91 14.52 -7.92 14.51
C GLU A 91 13.69 -7.03 15.46
N GLN A 92 13.28 -7.60 16.59
CA GLN A 92 12.51 -6.88 17.62
C GLN A 92 13.35 -5.82 18.34
N SER A 93 14.68 -5.96 18.39
CA SER A 93 15.58 -5.01 19.07
C SER A 93 15.49 -3.58 18.52
N PHE A 94 15.24 -3.44 17.21
CA PHE A 94 15.06 -2.14 16.56
C PHE A 94 13.59 -1.84 16.16
N MET A 95 12.68 -2.78 16.42
CA MET A 95 11.23 -2.64 16.19
C MET A 95 10.43 -2.87 17.49
N PRO A 96 10.63 -2.04 18.54
CA PRO A 96 10.00 -2.28 19.84
C PRO A 96 8.48 -2.27 19.73
N GLY A 97 7.83 -3.30 20.29
CA GLY A 97 6.38 -3.45 20.32
C GLY A 97 5.76 -4.12 19.09
N ILE A 98 6.56 -4.49 18.08
CA ILE A 98 6.11 -5.29 16.94
C ILE A 98 6.61 -6.72 17.13
N LYS A 99 5.70 -7.70 17.12
CA LYS A 99 6.05 -9.11 17.35
C LYS A 99 6.03 -9.96 16.08
N GLU A 100 5.24 -9.54 15.10
CA GLU A 100 4.95 -10.30 13.90
C GLU A 100 4.99 -9.38 12.69
N ALA A 101 5.36 -9.94 11.55
CA ALA A 101 5.29 -9.32 10.24
C ALA A 101 4.26 -10.05 9.37
N VAL A 102 3.52 -9.30 8.57
CA VAL A 102 2.60 -9.81 7.56
C VAL A 102 3.42 -10.24 6.34
N LEU A 103 3.26 -11.47 5.88
CA LEU A 103 3.85 -11.97 4.65
C LEU A 103 2.81 -11.83 3.52
N LEU A 104 3.21 -11.16 2.45
CA LEU A 104 2.40 -10.95 1.26
C LEU A 104 3.17 -11.45 0.04
N HIS A 105 2.45 -12.04 -0.90
CA HIS A 105 2.96 -12.43 -2.21
C HIS A 105 2.42 -11.47 -3.25
N GLY A 106 3.29 -10.78 -3.99
CA GLY A 106 2.91 -9.89 -5.08
C GLY A 106 3.55 -10.32 -6.40
N ALA A 107 3.12 -9.71 -7.50
CA ALA A 107 3.66 -10.00 -8.84
C ALA A 107 5.17 -9.75 -8.96
N ASP A 108 5.69 -8.74 -8.25
CA ASP A 108 7.11 -8.38 -8.24
C ASP A 108 7.93 -9.17 -7.19
N GLY A 109 7.28 -10.05 -6.42
CA GLY A 109 7.90 -10.92 -5.41
C GLY A 109 7.29 -10.80 -4.01
N ASP A 110 7.82 -11.61 -3.10
CA ASP A 110 7.32 -11.69 -1.73
C ASP A 110 7.81 -10.51 -0.88
N ILE A 111 6.91 -9.97 -0.07
CA ILE A 111 7.16 -8.83 0.78
C ILE A 111 6.69 -9.10 2.20
N GLU A 112 7.48 -8.65 3.16
CA GLU A 112 7.14 -8.66 4.58
C GLU A 112 6.82 -7.24 5.04
N PHE A 113 5.73 -7.09 5.80
CA PHE A 113 5.32 -5.84 6.43
C PHE A 113 5.25 -5.96 7.95
N ALA A 114 6.12 -5.21 8.63
CA ALA A 114 6.11 -5.06 10.08
C ALA A 114 5.57 -3.68 10.45
N GLY A 115 4.47 -3.63 11.20
CA GLY A 115 3.84 -2.38 11.60
C GLY A 115 3.05 -2.54 12.88
N GLN A 116 2.41 -1.46 13.33
CA GLN A 116 1.45 -1.58 14.43
C GLN A 116 0.32 -2.52 14.03
N LYS A 117 -0.22 -3.27 15.00
CA LYS A 117 -1.32 -4.23 14.77
C LYS A 117 -2.48 -3.63 13.97
N ARG A 118 -2.85 -2.37 14.25
CA ARG A 118 -3.92 -1.67 13.52
C ARG A 118 -3.61 -1.49 12.03
N ALA A 119 -2.35 -1.17 11.69
CA ALA A 119 -1.92 -1.01 10.31
C ALA A 119 -1.88 -2.37 9.58
N GLN A 120 -1.42 -3.43 10.25
CA GLN A 120 -1.40 -4.79 9.71
C GLN A 120 -2.81 -5.29 9.39
N MET A 121 -3.75 -5.13 10.33
CA MET A 121 -5.15 -5.52 10.12
C MET A 121 -5.82 -4.71 9.01
N ALA A 122 -5.55 -3.40 8.93
CA ALA A 122 -6.07 -2.57 7.84
C ALA A 122 -5.55 -3.03 6.47
N LEU A 123 -4.25 -3.34 6.38
CA LEU A 123 -3.63 -3.84 5.15
C LEU A 123 -4.23 -5.19 4.73
N ILE A 124 -4.29 -6.15 5.66
CA ILE A 124 -4.87 -7.48 5.39
C ILE A 124 -6.33 -7.35 4.96
N SER A 125 -7.13 -6.60 5.71
CA SER A 125 -8.55 -6.39 5.38
C SER A 125 -8.75 -5.75 4.01
N TRP A 126 -7.91 -4.80 3.63
CA TRP A 126 -7.98 -4.17 2.30
C TRP A 126 -7.65 -5.17 1.19
N ILE A 127 -6.57 -5.95 1.34
CA ILE A 127 -6.17 -7.01 0.40
C ILE A 127 -7.28 -8.06 0.27
N GLU A 128 -7.79 -8.58 1.39
CA GLU A 128 -8.84 -9.61 1.41
C GLU A 128 -10.18 -9.12 0.86
N SER A 129 -10.46 -7.82 0.95
CA SER A 129 -11.69 -7.24 0.39
C SER A 129 -11.65 -7.10 -1.14
N ALA A 130 -10.56 -7.52 -1.81
CA ALA A 130 -10.45 -7.47 -3.27
C ALA A 130 -11.58 -8.29 -3.91
N PRO A 131 -12.30 -7.75 -4.91
CA PRO A 131 -13.18 -8.57 -5.73
C PRO A 131 -12.32 -9.60 -6.46
N ASP A 132 -12.62 -10.88 -6.26
CA ASP A 132 -11.97 -11.96 -7.01
C ASP A 132 -12.31 -11.80 -8.50
N GLU A 133 -11.32 -11.49 -9.35
CA GLU A 133 -11.51 -11.40 -10.81
C GLU A 133 -12.18 -12.67 -11.38
N ARG A 134 -12.01 -13.83 -10.72
CA ARG A 134 -12.69 -15.07 -11.12
C ARG A 134 -14.18 -15.04 -10.84
N GLN A 135 -14.64 -14.39 -9.77
CA GLN A 135 -16.08 -14.33 -9.47
C GLN A 135 -16.80 -13.37 -10.43
N GLU A 136 -16.17 -12.26 -10.80
CA GLU A 136 -16.80 -11.28 -11.71
C GLU A 136 -17.04 -11.85 -13.11
N LYS A 137 -16.10 -12.64 -13.66
CA LYS A 137 -16.26 -13.27 -14.98
C LYS A 137 -17.32 -14.38 -14.99
N VAL A 138 -17.50 -15.10 -13.87
CA VAL A 138 -18.42 -16.24 -13.80
C VAL A 138 -19.88 -15.78 -13.74
N ASP A 139 -20.18 -14.63 -13.14
CA ASP A 139 -21.57 -14.19 -12.96
C ASP A 139 -22.16 -13.48 -14.20
N TYR A 140 -21.33 -12.83 -15.04
CA TYR A 140 -21.86 -12.12 -16.21
C TYR A 140 -22.50 -13.06 -17.25
N GLU A 141 -21.88 -14.21 -17.52
CA GLU A 141 -22.46 -15.22 -18.41
C GLU A 141 -23.70 -15.89 -17.82
N ALA A 142 -23.72 -16.12 -16.49
CA ALA A 142 -24.84 -16.72 -15.79
C ALA A 142 -26.06 -15.79 -15.78
N LEU A 143 -25.85 -14.50 -15.50
CA LEU A 143 -26.85 -13.43 -15.60
C LEU A 143 -27.36 -13.28 -17.03
N ARG A 144 -26.46 -13.27 -18.03
CA ARG A 144 -26.86 -13.22 -19.45
C ARG A 144 -27.71 -14.42 -19.86
N ARG A 145 -27.35 -15.64 -19.41
CA ARG A 145 -28.14 -16.86 -19.68
C ARG A 145 -29.53 -16.80 -19.05
N ARG A 146 -29.66 -16.26 -17.83
CA ARG A 146 -30.97 -16.08 -17.18
C ARG A 146 -31.84 -15.06 -17.93
N ALA A 147 -31.28 -13.92 -18.31
CA ALA A 147 -32.00 -12.88 -19.04
C ALA A 147 -32.52 -13.37 -20.43
N LEU A 148 -31.73 -14.18 -21.13
CA LEU A 148 -32.14 -14.79 -22.41
C LEU A 148 -33.23 -15.86 -22.23
N ARG A 149 -33.22 -16.57 -21.10
CA ARG A 149 -34.21 -17.63 -20.81
C ARG A 149 -35.59 -17.06 -20.46
N ASP A 150 -35.65 -15.89 -19.83
CA ASP A 150 -36.92 -15.24 -19.49
C ASP A 150 -37.64 -14.65 -20.72
N ARG A 151 -36.89 -14.07 -21.68
CA ARG A 151 -37.48 -13.58 -22.95
C ARG A 151 -38.16 -14.66 -23.78
N GLY A 152 -37.71 -15.91 -23.70
CA GLY A 152 -38.33 -17.04 -24.42
C GLY A 152 -39.66 -17.49 -23.83
N ARG A 153 -40.02 -17.01 -22.62
CA ARG A 153 -41.23 -17.42 -21.90
C ARG A 153 -42.43 -16.50 -22.17
N ASP A 154 -42.16 -15.22 -22.47
CA ASP A 154 -43.19 -14.21 -22.77
C ASP A 154 -43.77 -14.29 -24.19
N GLN A 155 -43.14 -15.01 -25.13
CA GLN A 155 -43.65 -15.17 -26.50
C GLN A 155 -44.62 -16.34 -26.68
N ARG A 156 -45.11 -16.97 -25.60
CA ARG A 156 -46.02 -18.13 -25.63
C ARG A 156 -47.48 -17.81 -25.27
N TYR A 157 -47.87 -16.55 -25.24
CA TYR A 157 -49.28 -16.15 -25.08
C TYR A 157 -49.73 -15.26 -26.24
#